data_AF-A0A849TUJ2-F1
#
_entry.id   AF-A0A849TUJ2-F1
#
_cell.length_a   1.000
_cell.length_b   1.000
_cell.length_c   1.000
_cell.angle_alpha   90.00
_cell.angle_beta   90.00
_cell.angle_gamma   90.00
#
_symmetry.space_group_name_H-M   'P 1'
#
loop_
_entity.id
_entity.type
_entity.pdbx_description
1 polymer ?
#
loop_
_entity_poly.entity_id
_entity_poly.type
_entity_poly.pdbx_seq_one_letter_code
_entity_poly.pdbx_strand_id
1 'polypeptide(L)' 'MSAKKYMTITGASKATATRDLQDLAEKHVLVATGGGRSTHYRINL' A
#
# COMPACT_ATOMS: atom_id res chain seq x y z
N MET A 1 2.31 6.22 -1.62
CA MET A 1 1.92 5.11 -2.49
C MET A 1 0.47 4.76 -2.18
N SER A 2 -0.44 4.74 -3.15
CA SER A 2 -1.85 4.40 -2.94
C SER A 2 -2.17 3.05 -3.57
N ALA A 3 -3.21 2.36 -3.13
CA ALA A 3 -3.62 1.08 -3.71
C ALA A 3 -3.78 1.15 -5.24
N LYS A 4 -4.37 2.24 -5.76
CA LYS A 4 -4.49 2.48 -7.21
C LYS A 4 -3.12 2.54 -7.91
N LYS A 5 -2.13 3.20 -7.29
CA LYS A 5 -0.77 3.28 -7.84
C LYS A 5 -0.08 1.91 -7.81
N TYR A 6 -0.30 1.11 -6.76
CA TYR A 6 0.24 -0.24 -6.66
C TYR A 6 -0.33 -1.17 -7.73
N MET A 7 -1.65 -1.10 -7.95
CA MET A 7 -2.33 -1.84 -9.02
C MET A 7 -1.78 -1.47 -10.40
N THR A 8 -1.55 -0.17 -10.70
CA THR A 8 -1.00 0.23 -12.01
C THR A 8 0.43 -0.25 -12.26
N ILE A 9 1.22 -0.48 -11.20
CA ILE A 9 2.60 -0.96 -11.33
C ILE A 9 2.65 -2.49 -11.44
N THR A 10 1.85 -3.17 -10.63
CA THR A 10 1.90 -4.64 -10.49
C THR A 10 0.88 -5.37 -11.36
N GLY A 11 -0.13 -4.67 -11.88
CA GLY A 11 -1.29 -5.29 -12.53
C GLY A 11 -2.21 -6.04 -11.55
N ALA A 12 -1.95 -5.98 -10.25
CA ALA A 12 -2.74 -6.71 -9.25
C ALA A 12 -4.17 -6.17 -9.13
N SER A 13 -5.10 -7.06 -8.75
CA SER A 13 -6.47 -6.65 -8.44
C SER A 13 -6.50 -5.73 -7.21
N LYS A 14 -7.57 -4.95 -7.05
CA LYS A 14 -7.72 -4.04 -5.89
C LYS A 14 -7.58 -4.79 -4.55
N ALA A 15 -8.20 -5.96 -4.43
CA ALA A 15 -8.15 -6.77 -3.21
C ALA A 15 -6.74 -7.30 -2.92
N THR A 16 -6.04 -7.77 -3.95
CA THR A 16 -4.65 -8.23 -3.85
C THR A 16 -3.72 -7.08 -3.49
N ALA A 17 -3.84 -5.93 -4.17
CA ALA A 17 -3.04 -4.75 -3.91
C ALA A 17 -3.19 -4.22 -2.48
N THR A 18 -4.41 -4.22 -1.93
CA THR A 18 -4.62 -3.81 -0.54
C THR A 18 -4.01 -4.79 0.46
N ARG A 19 -4.07 -6.10 0.16
CA ARG A 19 -3.50 -7.13 1.02
C ARG A 19 -1.97 -7.07 1.02
N ASP A 20 -1.36 -6.94 -0.16
CA ASP A 20 0.09 -6.79 -0.28
C ASP A 20 0.59 -5.53 0.44
N LEU A 21 -0.10 -4.39 0.28
CA LEU A 21 0.28 -3.15 0.95
C LEU A 21 0.13 -3.25 2.47
N GLN A 22 -0.85 -4.00 2.98
CA GLN A 22 -0.97 -4.30 4.42
C GLN A 22 0.16 -5.22 4.89
N ASP A 23 0.42 -6.33 4.21
CA ASP A 23 1.51 -7.26 4.54
C ASP A 23 2.87 -6.55 4.55
N LEU A 24 3.13 -5.69 3.56
CA LEU A 24 4.36 -4.89 3.49
C LEU A 24 4.43 -3.83 4.60
N ALA A 25 3.30 -3.33 5.07
CA ALA A 25 3.26 -2.41 6.21
C ALA A 25 3.47 -3.14 7.54
N GLU A 26 2.90 -4.32 7.72
CA GLU A 26 3.15 -5.19 8.87
C GLU A 26 4.61 -5.63 8.96
N LYS A 27 5.25 -5.89 7.81
CA LYS A 27 6.68 -6.20 7.72
C LYS A 27 7.59 -4.98 7.93
N HIS A 28 7.05 -3.82 8.30
CA HIS A 28 7.78 -2.56 8.46
C HIS A 28 8.56 -2.09 7.21
N VAL A 29 8.24 -2.62 6.03
CA VAL A 29 8.81 -2.20 4.74
C VAL A 29 8.11 -0.92 4.28
N LEU A 30 6.80 -0.82 4.53
CA LEU A 30 6.00 0.36 4.24
C LEU A 30 5.46 0.99 5.53
N VAL A 31 5.44 2.31 5.58
CA VAL A 31 4.76 3.09 6.63
C VAL A 31 3.46 3.63 6.07
N ALA A 32 2.33 3.22 6.65
CA ALA A 32 1.04 3.82 6.35
C ALA A 32 0.99 5.23 6.96
N THR A 33 1.01 6.23 6.10
CA THR A 33 0.88 7.65 6.41
C THR A 33 -0.46 8.19 5.92
N GLY A 34 -1.27 8.72 6.83
CA GLY A 34 -2.61 9.24 6.54
C GLY A 34 -3.72 8.42 7.22
N GLY A 35 -4.92 8.99 7.29
CA GLY A 35 -6.08 8.40 7.96
C GLY A 35 -7.33 8.37 7.07
N GLY A 36 -8.09 7.28 7.18
CA GLY A 36 -9.37 7.11 6.47
C GLY A 36 -9.22 6.97 4.96
N ARG A 37 -9.80 7.90 4.19
CA ARG A 37 -9.79 7.87 2.71
C ARG A 37 -8.45 8.25 2.08
N SER A 38 -7.53 8.82 2.86
CA SER A 38 -6.23 9.34 2.40
C SER A 38 -5.06 8.50 2.91
N THR A 39 -5.25 7.19 3.08
CA THR A 39 -4.14 6.30 3.47
C THR A 39 -3.12 6.20 2.35
N HIS A 40 -1.89 6.61 2.64
CA HIS A 40 -0.76 6.56 1.73
C HIS A 40 0.37 5.75 2.35
N TYR A 41 0.87 4.76 1.64
CA TYR A 41 2.04 3.99 2.05
C TYR A 41 3.32 4.69 1.61
N ARG A 42 4.31 4.83 2.48
CA ARG A 42 5.67 5.31 2.16
C ARG A 42 6.65 4.19 2.41
N ILE A 43 7.76 4.17 1.70
CA ILE A 43 8.85 3.22 1.99
C ILE A 43 9.50 3.67 3.30
N ASN A 44 9.69 2.72 4.22
CA ASN A 44 10.43 2.93 5.45
C ASN A 44 11.93 2.90 5.10
N LEU A 45 12.56 4.07 5.04
CA LEU A 45 13.95 4.28 4.61
C LEU A 45 14.69 5.06 5.69
#